data_AF-A0A2E8FCS4-F1
#
_entry.id   AF-A0A2E8FCS4-F1
#
_cell.length_a   1.000
_cell.length_b   1.000
_cell.length_c   1.000
_cell.angle_alpha   90.00
_cell.angle_beta   90.00
_cell.angle_gamma   90.00
#
_symmetry.space_group_name_H-M   'P 1'
#
loop_
_entity.id
_entity.type
_entity.pdbx_description
1 polymer ?
#
loop_
_entity_poly.entity_id
_entity_poly.type
_entity_poly.pdbx_seq_one_letter_code
_entity_poly.pdbx_strand_id
1 'polypeptide(L)'
;MANSTEAGTHKVFRIENFDVLDTLGLSRRKGFRYSYREFQEHVVPGREAQGQSEYRKQVAKAIETPSEQMTVYQRKLRELHNRIQQYQALRAAHKLVEPGFDTSFDRILSILRSRELTDQRANLPLSVPSKQRKWQALALESLRAWIRDAAREWKVDSPAAVATELVRRFGELRDPDFERIVRDQAIDSIIQSARQQGMKASPAEMLEMVKKQLEQVTAAEREELLSRTRGPVLERLTQQVGSVFLVLLGETGFSEETPVGCRALENIFQAWKAGDAGTFAAETESLRKAYSQAPPEEYNATRAGFEHHFNGFEPFYLSIILYGFVFLLVAGSWLGWTTLLNRTAGWLVLLIFVLHTYGLVSRVYISGKPPVTNLYSSAVFIGWGAVVAGIIIERMYKMGIGNVIAAISGFATLIIAQNLAGDGDTFTVLAAVLDTQFWLATHVVCITLGYTGTYVAGLLGALYILRGVLTPSLSQRVGRNLARAVYGTTCAAMFFSFVGTVLGGLWADDSWGRFWGWDPKENGALIIVLFNALVLHARWDGLVKDRGLAALAVLGNIVVSWSWFGVNELGVGLHSYGFTEGVMLALGAFCASQLAIAAMGCLPRQSWWSERANADKQASAETSPVGPA
;
A
#
# COMPACT_ATOMS: atom_id res chain seq x y z
N MET A 1 -6.72 -26.94 -1.28
CA MET A 1 -6.25 -26.20 -0.08
C MET A 1 -4.77 -25.92 -0.26
N ALA A 2 -4.35 -24.66 -0.19
CA ALA A 2 -2.93 -24.32 -0.29
C ALA A 2 -2.14 -25.07 0.79
N ASN A 3 -1.02 -25.68 0.40
CA ASN A 3 -0.13 -26.40 1.29
C ASN A 3 0.44 -25.37 2.30
N SER A 4 -0.26 -25.12 3.42
CA SER A 4 0.10 -24.06 4.39
C SER A 4 1.51 -24.19 4.97
N THR A 5 2.11 -25.38 4.78
CA THR A 5 3.48 -25.75 5.06
C THR A 5 4.49 -25.13 4.08
N GLU A 6 4.14 -25.01 2.79
CA GLU A 6 4.96 -24.33 1.77
C GLU A 6 5.00 -22.81 1.99
N ALA A 7 3.95 -22.21 2.55
CA ALA A 7 3.94 -20.77 2.87
C ALA A 7 5.18 -20.32 3.69
N GLY A 8 5.70 -21.22 4.53
CA GLY A 8 6.90 -20.99 5.34
C GLY A 8 8.20 -20.84 4.56
N THR A 9 8.27 -21.28 3.30
CA THR A 9 9.48 -21.22 2.46
C THR A 9 9.59 -19.93 1.65
N HIS A 10 8.49 -19.18 1.52
CA HIS A 10 8.47 -17.92 0.77
C HIS A 10 9.10 -16.77 1.59
N LYS A 11 9.96 -15.98 0.93
CA LYS A 11 10.72 -14.88 1.54
C LYS A 11 9.89 -13.60 1.67
N VAL A 12 8.91 -13.61 2.57
CA VAL A 12 7.94 -12.52 2.76
C VAL A 12 8.33 -11.51 3.83
N PHE A 13 9.28 -11.81 4.71
CA PHE A 13 9.72 -10.91 5.77
C PHE A 13 10.91 -10.06 5.33
N ARG A 14 10.72 -8.75 5.21
CA ARG A 14 11.82 -7.80 4.99
C ARG A 14 12.38 -7.33 6.33
N ILE A 15 13.63 -7.70 6.64
CA ILE A 15 14.31 -7.40 7.91
C ILE A 15 15.62 -6.67 7.62
N GLU A 16 15.61 -5.34 7.74
CA GLU A 16 16.74 -4.48 7.37
C GLU A 16 17.64 -4.10 8.54
N ASN A 17 17.12 -4.18 9.77
CA ASN A 17 17.89 -3.83 10.96
C ASN A 17 18.84 -4.99 11.32
N PHE A 18 20.13 -4.68 11.41
CA PHE A 18 21.18 -5.69 11.60
C PHE A 18 21.10 -6.35 12.99
N ASP A 19 20.80 -5.59 14.04
CA ASP A 19 20.68 -6.15 15.40
C ASP A 19 19.50 -7.15 15.49
N VAL A 20 18.42 -6.89 14.75
CA VAL A 20 17.28 -7.82 14.64
C VAL A 20 17.66 -9.09 13.86
N LEU A 21 18.47 -8.96 12.80
CA LEU A 21 18.99 -10.13 12.07
C LEU A 21 19.88 -11.00 12.97
N ASP A 22 20.77 -10.35 13.73
CA ASP A 22 21.69 -11.04 14.64
C ASP A 22 20.92 -11.77 15.76
N THR A 23 19.84 -11.15 16.28
CA THR A 23 18.93 -11.79 17.26
C THR A 23 18.26 -13.07 16.72
N LEU A 24 18.05 -13.15 15.40
CA LEU A 24 17.42 -14.28 14.71
C LEU A 24 18.42 -15.22 14.03
N GLY A 25 19.74 -15.01 14.22
CA GLY A 25 20.78 -15.81 13.57
C GLY A 25 20.78 -15.73 12.04
N LEU A 26 20.26 -14.64 11.46
CA LEU A 26 20.09 -14.51 10.01
C LEU A 26 21.26 -13.78 9.35
N SER A 27 21.77 -14.34 8.24
CA SER A 27 22.84 -13.71 7.46
C SER A 27 22.34 -12.57 6.57
N ARG A 28 23.17 -11.56 6.37
CA ARG A 28 22.87 -10.40 5.50
C ARG A 28 22.86 -10.83 4.03
N ARG A 29 21.90 -10.32 3.26
CA ARG A 29 21.79 -10.59 1.82
C ARG A 29 21.07 -9.48 1.06
N LYS A 30 21.25 -9.48 -0.27
CA LYS A 30 20.61 -8.52 -1.17
C LYS A 30 19.09 -8.56 -1.01
N GLY A 31 18.48 -7.39 -0.79
CA GLY A 31 17.03 -7.22 -0.64
C GLY A 31 16.45 -7.53 0.75
N PHE A 32 17.26 -8.02 1.71
CA PHE A 32 16.85 -8.21 3.10
C PHE A 32 15.56 -9.03 3.32
N ARG A 33 15.23 -9.95 2.41
CA ARG A 33 14.02 -10.78 2.49
C ARG A 33 14.31 -12.14 3.09
N TYR A 34 13.46 -12.61 3.99
CA TYR A 34 13.58 -13.86 4.73
C TYR A 34 12.26 -14.61 4.78
N SER A 35 12.34 -15.93 4.76
CA SER A 35 11.21 -16.82 4.91
C SER A 35 11.03 -17.17 6.38
N TYR A 36 9.77 -17.43 6.79
CA TYR A 36 9.50 -17.77 8.19
C TYR A 36 10.29 -19.00 8.64
N ARG A 37 10.46 -19.99 7.75
CA ARG A 37 11.19 -21.22 8.02
C ARG A 37 12.65 -20.99 8.40
N GLU A 38 13.28 -19.93 7.89
CA GLU A 38 14.68 -19.62 8.20
C GLU A 38 14.91 -19.17 9.65
N PHE A 39 13.89 -18.63 10.32
CA PHE A 39 14.03 -18.13 11.69
C PHE A 39 12.94 -18.65 12.64
N GLN A 40 12.14 -19.62 12.20
CA GLN A 40 11.02 -20.16 12.98
C GLN A 40 11.50 -20.71 14.33
N GLU A 41 12.65 -21.37 14.38
CA GLU A 41 13.21 -21.95 15.62
C GLU A 41 13.59 -20.88 16.66
N HIS A 42 13.92 -19.67 16.23
CA HIS A 42 14.17 -18.55 17.15
C HIS A 42 12.86 -17.95 17.69
N VAL A 43 11.76 -18.06 16.96
CA VAL A 43 10.44 -17.54 17.36
C VAL A 43 9.67 -18.57 18.18
N VAL A 44 9.71 -19.83 17.74
CA VAL A 44 9.09 -21.00 18.34
C VAL A 44 10.15 -22.10 18.40
N PRO A 45 10.97 -22.12 19.47
CA PRO A 45 11.97 -23.16 19.66
C PRO A 45 11.34 -24.56 19.58
N GLY A 46 12.00 -25.47 18.87
CA GLY A 46 11.57 -26.85 18.69
C GLY A 46 11.68 -27.68 19.97
N ARG A 47 11.22 -28.94 19.91
CA ARG A 47 11.10 -29.88 21.05
C ARG A 47 12.41 -30.12 21.85
N GLU A 48 13.56 -29.79 21.28
CA GLU A 48 14.90 -30.05 21.85
C GLU A 48 15.60 -28.79 22.39
N ALA A 49 15.08 -27.59 22.11
CA ALA A 49 15.72 -26.34 22.51
C ALA A 49 15.43 -26.01 23.99
N GLN A 50 16.43 -26.19 24.85
CA GLN A 50 16.34 -25.87 26.28
C GLN A 50 16.46 -24.35 26.50
N GLY A 51 15.42 -23.73 27.08
CA GLY A 51 15.41 -22.32 27.50
C GLY A 51 14.61 -21.37 26.59
N GLN A 52 14.28 -20.17 27.10
CA GLN A 52 13.61 -19.13 26.30
C GLN A 52 14.56 -18.59 25.22
N SER A 53 14.13 -18.66 23.96
CA SER A 53 14.83 -18.07 22.80
C SER A 53 15.16 -16.59 23.04
N GLU A 54 16.33 -16.14 22.59
CA GLU A 54 16.76 -14.75 22.78
C GLU A 54 15.78 -13.73 22.16
N TYR A 55 15.23 -14.05 20.99
CA TYR A 55 14.14 -13.29 20.37
C TYR A 55 12.97 -13.04 21.34
N ARG A 56 12.44 -14.08 22.00
CA ARG A 56 11.32 -13.94 22.95
C ARG A 56 11.66 -13.04 24.13
N LYS A 57 12.87 -13.14 24.68
CA LYS A 57 13.31 -12.27 25.78
C LYS A 57 13.34 -10.80 25.36
N GLN A 58 13.94 -10.53 24.20
CA GLN A 58 14.07 -9.16 23.69
C GLN A 58 12.72 -8.58 23.28
N VAL A 59 11.82 -9.40 22.71
CA VAL A 59 10.44 -8.99 22.40
C VAL A 59 9.65 -8.66 23.67
N ALA A 60 9.72 -9.49 24.71
CA ALA A 60 9.03 -9.22 25.98
C ALA A 60 9.45 -7.85 26.55
N LYS A 61 10.76 -7.61 26.60
CA LYS A 61 11.31 -6.31 27.02
C LYS A 61 10.85 -5.17 26.12
N ALA A 62 10.80 -5.37 24.80
CA ALA A 62 10.33 -4.37 23.86
C ALA A 62 8.83 -4.08 24.00
N ILE A 63 8.00 -5.06 24.36
CA ILE A 63 6.56 -4.87 24.59
C ILE A 63 6.30 -4.06 25.87
N GLU A 64 7.09 -4.29 26.93
CA GLU A 64 6.97 -3.57 28.21
C GLU A 64 7.48 -2.12 28.16
N THR A 65 8.33 -1.79 27.19
CA THR A 65 8.90 -0.43 27.06
C THR A 65 7.88 0.54 26.44
N PRO A 66 7.63 1.75 26.98
CA PRO A 66 6.78 2.75 26.34
C PRO A 66 7.31 3.19 24.97
N SER A 67 6.42 3.43 23.99
CA SER A 67 6.81 3.72 22.59
C SER A 67 7.77 4.90 22.41
N GLU A 68 7.67 5.92 23.27
CA GLU A 68 8.53 7.13 23.27
C GLU A 68 9.96 6.85 23.74
N GLN A 69 10.14 5.81 24.57
CA GLN A 69 11.43 5.43 25.16
C GLN A 69 12.10 4.27 24.40
N MET A 70 11.46 3.74 23.35
CA MET A 70 12.01 2.62 22.58
C MET A 70 13.22 3.02 21.76
N THR A 71 14.27 2.19 21.83
CA THR A 71 15.37 2.25 20.88
C THR A 71 14.90 1.85 19.48
N VAL A 72 15.67 2.22 18.44
CA VAL A 72 15.40 1.82 17.05
C VAL A 72 15.33 0.29 16.92
N TYR A 73 16.21 -0.43 17.60
CA TYR A 73 16.21 -1.89 17.67
C TYR A 73 14.89 -2.44 18.27
N GLN A 74 14.48 -1.96 19.44
CA GLN A 74 13.25 -2.42 20.10
C GLN A 74 12.02 -2.14 19.24
N ARG A 75 11.97 -0.97 18.60
CA ARG A 75 10.88 -0.60 17.69
C ARG A 75 10.80 -1.54 16.49
N LYS A 76 11.95 -1.85 15.86
CA LYS A 76 12.04 -2.78 14.72
C LYS A 76 11.74 -4.22 15.11
N LEU A 77 12.15 -4.64 16.30
CA LEU A 77 11.84 -5.96 16.84
C LEU A 77 10.34 -6.13 17.12
N ARG A 78 9.69 -5.11 17.72
CA ARG A 78 8.22 -5.08 17.90
C ARG A 78 7.48 -5.08 16.57
N GLU A 79 7.94 -4.28 15.62
CA GLU A 79 7.39 -4.25 14.26
C GLU A 79 7.44 -5.65 13.60
N LEU A 80 8.59 -6.33 13.68
CA LEU A 80 8.73 -7.69 13.18
C LEU A 80 7.82 -8.68 13.92
N HIS A 81 7.71 -8.59 15.24
CA HIS A 81 6.81 -9.42 16.03
C HIS A 81 5.36 -9.29 15.56
N ASN A 82 4.88 -8.06 15.38
CA ASN A 82 3.53 -7.81 14.88
C ASN A 82 3.31 -8.41 13.48
N ARG A 83 4.31 -8.30 12.57
CA ARG A 83 4.25 -8.92 11.24
C ARG A 83 4.23 -10.45 11.31
N ILE A 84 4.96 -11.05 12.25
CA ILE A 84 4.93 -12.51 12.48
C ILE A 84 3.54 -12.93 12.98
N GLN A 85 2.94 -12.19 13.90
CA GLN A 85 1.57 -12.46 14.36
C GLN A 85 0.56 -12.37 13.21
N GLN A 86 0.65 -11.33 12.37
CA GLN A 86 -0.18 -11.21 11.16
C GLN A 86 0.01 -12.39 10.20
N TYR A 87 1.25 -12.83 9.97
CA TYR A 87 1.54 -14.00 9.15
C TYR A 87 0.94 -15.29 9.73
N GLN A 88 1.02 -15.48 11.05
CA GLN A 88 0.41 -16.64 11.72
C GLN A 88 -1.11 -16.60 11.65
N ALA A 89 -1.71 -15.42 11.84
CA ALA A 89 -3.14 -15.19 11.69
C ALA A 89 -3.61 -15.51 10.26
N LEU A 90 -2.91 -15.03 9.24
CA LEU A 90 -3.21 -15.35 7.84
C LEU A 90 -3.10 -16.86 7.57
N ARG A 91 -2.07 -17.54 8.06
CA ARG A 91 -1.98 -19.00 7.95
C ARG A 91 -3.16 -19.71 8.62
N ALA A 92 -3.59 -19.25 9.79
CA ALA A 92 -4.77 -19.77 10.46
C ALA A 92 -6.06 -19.51 9.66
N ALA A 93 -6.18 -18.34 9.01
CA ALA A 93 -7.33 -17.98 8.19
C ALA A 93 -7.51 -18.87 6.94
N HIS A 94 -6.45 -19.54 6.49
CA HIS A 94 -6.49 -20.49 5.37
C HIS A 94 -6.67 -21.95 5.79
N LYS A 95 -6.76 -22.24 7.09
CA LYS A 95 -7.00 -23.59 7.62
C LYS A 95 -8.44 -23.70 8.08
N LEU A 96 -9.26 -24.46 7.34
CA LEU A 96 -10.62 -24.79 7.78
C LEU A 96 -10.56 -25.79 8.94
N VAL A 97 -11.50 -25.64 9.86
CA VAL A 97 -11.72 -26.64 10.90
C VAL A 97 -12.32 -27.88 10.26
N GLU A 98 -11.63 -29.01 10.36
CA GLU A 98 -12.17 -30.29 9.91
C GLU A 98 -13.39 -30.70 10.75
N PRO A 99 -14.39 -31.37 10.16
CA PRO A 99 -15.55 -31.90 10.88
C PRO A 99 -15.15 -32.88 12.00
N GLY A 100 -16.00 -32.98 13.02
CA GLY A 100 -15.82 -33.88 14.17
C GLY A 100 -15.39 -33.15 15.44
N PHE A 101 -15.07 -33.90 16.50
CA PHE A 101 -14.82 -33.34 17.84
C PHE A 101 -13.36 -33.55 18.28
N ASP A 102 -12.42 -33.22 17.39
CA ASP A 102 -10.99 -33.30 17.65
C ASP A 102 -10.60 -32.48 18.89
N THR A 103 -10.12 -33.14 19.94
CA THR A 103 -9.66 -32.51 21.18
C THR A 103 -8.13 -32.59 21.35
N SER A 104 -7.38 -32.77 20.26
CA SER A 104 -5.93 -32.87 20.27
C SER A 104 -5.24 -31.57 20.70
N PHE A 105 -3.96 -31.69 21.07
CA PHE A 105 -3.13 -30.51 21.36
C PHE A 105 -3.06 -29.55 20.16
N ASP A 106 -2.97 -30.11 18.95
CA ASP A 106 -2.97 -29.33 17.71
C ASP A 106 -4.25 -28.52 17.50
N ARG A 107 -5.42 -29.06 17.90
CA ARG A 107 -6.68 -28.32 17.90
C ARG A 107 -6.62 -27.12 18.82
N ILE A 108 -6.19 -27.32 20.07
CA ILE A 108 -6.08 -26.25 21.06
C ILE A 108 -5.15 -25.16 20.54
N LEU A 109 -3.97 -25.52 20.02
CA LEU A 109 -3.06 -24.55 19.44
C LEU A 109 -3.63 -23.86 18.20
N SER A 110 -4.46 -24.53 17.40
CA SER A 110 -5.16 -23.91 16.27
C SER A 110 -6.19 -22.87 16.74
N ILE A 111 -6.95 -23.17 17.79
CA ILE A 111 -7.92 -22.24 18.39
C ILE A 111 -7.20 -21.04 18.97
N LEU A 112 -6.12 -21.25 19.73
CA LEU A 112 -5.36 -20.16 20.33
C LEU A 112 -4.73 -19.24 19.28
N ARG A 113 -4.27 -19.79 18.14
CA ARG A 113 -3.78 -18.98 16.99
C ARG A 113 -4.88 -18.18 16.28
N SER A 114 -6.14 -18.54 16.45
CA SER A 114 -7.25 -17.75 15.91
C SER A 114 -7.55 -16.50 16.75
N ARG A 115 -6.97 -16.38 17.96
CA ARG A 115 -7.11 -15.21 18.82
C ARG A 115 -6.70 -13.92 18.10
N GLU A 116 -5.60 -13.96 17.36
CA GLU A 116 -5.11 -12.81 16.58
C GLU A 116 -6.11 -12.40 15.49
N LEU A 117 -6.84 -13.37 14.91
CA LEU A 117 -7.91 -13.09 13.95
C LEU A 117 -9.14 -12.44 14.61
N THR A 118 -9.33 -12.66 15.91
CA THR A 118 -10.42 -12.07 16.69
C THR A 118 -10.07 -10.71 17.30
N ASP A 119 -8.78 -10.36 17.36
CA ASP A 119 -8.34 -9.08 17.93
C ASP A 119 -8.68 -7.92 16.99
N GLN A 120 -9.67 -7.14 17.41
CA GLN A 120 -10.14 -5.97 16.69
C GLN A 120 -9.07 -4.90 16.50
N ARG A 121 -8.04 -4.86 17.36
CA ARG A 121 -6.94 -3.90 17.30
C ARG A 121 -5.83 -4.35 16.35
N ALA A 122 -5.81 -5.62 15.96
CA ALA A 122 -4.77 -6.16 15.08
C ALA A 122 -4.81 -5.59 13.65
N ASN A 123 -5.86 -4.83 13.31
CA ASN A 123 -6.02 -4.11 12.04
C ASN A 123 -5.75 -5.03 10.83
N LEU A 124 -6.24 -6.26 10.91
CA LEU A 124 -6.04 -7.26 9.87
C LEU A 124 -6.74 -6.81 8.59
N PRO A 125 -6.06 -6.87 7.43
CA PRO A 125 -6.69 -6.54 6.16
C PRO A 125 -7.82 -7.52 5.89
N LEU A 126 -9.06 -7.03 5.94
CA LEU A 126 -10.24 -7.79 5.53
C LEU A 126 -10.34 -7.76 4.01
N SER A 127 -10.60 -8.92 3.41
CA SER A 127 -10.87 -9.01 1.97
C SER A 127 -12.13 -8.25 1.55
N VAL A 128 -13.08 -8.09 2.47
CA VAL A 128 -14.28 -7.26 2.31
C VAL A 128 -14.42 -6.37 3.55
N PRO A 129 -14.27 -5.04 3.42
CA PRO A 129 -14.50 -4.12 4.54
C PRO A 129 -15.98 -4.16 4.95
N SER A 130 -16.27 -4.40 6.22
CA SER A 130 -17.64 -4.36 6.74
C SER A 130 -17.74 -3.39 7.90
N LYS A 131 -18.61 -2.38 7.76
CA LYS A 131 -18.85 -1.38 8.81
C LYS A 131 -19.46 -2.00 10.08
N GLN A 132 -20.18 -3.11 9.92
CA GLN A 132 -20.83 -3.85 11.01
C GLN A 132 -20.21 -5.23 11.25
N ARG A 133 -19.10 -5.57 10.58
CA ARG A 133 -18.43 -6.89 10.68
C ARG A 133 -19.35 -8.08 10.42
N LYS A 134 -20.35 -7.89 9.56
CA LYS A 134 -21.23 -8.98 9.09
C LYS A 134 -20.45 -10.04 8.32
N TRP A 135 -19.24 -9.71 7.86
CA TRP A 135 -18.34 -10.59 7.14
C TRP A 135 -17.17 -11.02 8.03
N GLN A 136 -17.05 -12.33 8.20
CA GLN A 136 -15.95 -12.99 8.91
C GLN A 136 -15.14 -13.83 7.91
N ALA A 137 -13.87 -14.09 8.23
CA ALA A 137 -13.08 -15.02 7.44
C ALA A 137 -13.70 -16.42 7.51
N LEU A 138 -13.65 -17.17 6.39
CA LEU A 138 -14.23 -18.52 6.32
C LEU A 138 -13.70 -19.45 7.43
N ALA A 139 -12.42 -19.32 7.82
CA ALA A 139 -11.87 -20.08 8.94
C ALA A 139 -12.52 -19.74 10.29
N LEU A 140 -12.85 -18.47 10.55
CA LEU A 140 -13.54 -18.08 11.79
C LEU A 140 -14.97 -18.59 11.82
N GLU A 141 -15.69 -18.53 10.69
CA GLU A 141 -17.01 -19.14 10.59
C GLU A 141 -16.97 -20.67 10.71
N SER A 142 -15.93 -21.32 10.17
CA SER A 142 -15.74 -22.77 10.34
C SER A 142 -15.51 -23.13 11.82
N LEU A 143 -14.75 -22.32 12.55
CA LEU A 143 -14.56 -22.52 13.99
C LEU A 143 -15.84 -22.24 14.76
N ARG A 144 -16.60 -21.19 14.41
CA ARG A 144 -17.89 -20.89 15.00
C ARG A 144 -18.90 -22.03 14.79
N ALA A 145 -18.93 -22.62 13.60
CA ALA A 145 -19.74 -23.81 13.30
C ALA A 145 -19.32 -25.00 14.17
N TRP A 146 -18.02 -25.29 14.23
CA TRP A 146 -17.47 -26.36 15.06
C TRP A 146 -17.84 -26.22 16.54
N ILE A 147 -17.73 -25.00 17.12
CA ILE A 147 -18.07 -24.75 18.53
C ILE A 147 -19.57 -25.05 18.78
N ARG A 148 -20.45 -24.70 17.83
CA ARG A 148 -21.90 -24.99 17.93
C ARG A 148 -22.18 -26.47 17.86
N ASP A 149 -21.53 -27.19 16.95
CA ASP A 149 -21.69 -28.64 16.83
C ASP A 149 -21.18 -29.35 18.09
N ALA A 150 -20.02 -28.92 18.61
CA ALA A 150 -19.47 -29.41 19.86
C ALA A 150 -20.38 -29.13 21.06
N ALA A 151 -20.98 -27.95 21.12
CA ALA A 151 -21.96 -27.61 22.16
C ALA A 151 -23.18 -28.53 22.17
N ARG A 152 -23.71 -28.86 20.97
CA ARG A 152 -24.84 -29.80 20.81
C ARG A 152 -24.46 -31.22 21.21
N GLU A 153 -23.32 -31.71 20.73
CA GLU A 153 -22.85 -33.06 21.02
C GLU A 153 -22.55 -33.24 22.52
N TRP A 154 -21.83 -32.29 23.11
CA TRP A 154 -21.44 -32.33 24.51
C TRP A 154 -22.53 -31.85 25.46
N LYS A 155 -23.68 -31.40 24.93
CA LYS A 155 -24.86 -30.94 25.68
C LYS A 155 -24.53 -29.81 26.65
N VAL A 156 -23.77 -28.82 26.18
CA VAL A 156 -23.41 -27.62 26.94
C VAL A 156 -24.04 -26.37 26.32
N ASP A 157 -24.35 -25.38 27.15
CA ASP A 157 -25.21 -24.24 26.81
C ASP A 157 -24.47 -22.89 26.75
N SER A 158 -23.18 -22.86 27.05
CA SER A 158 -22.36 -21.64 26.99
C SER A 158 -21.00 -21.86 26.32
N PRO A 159 -20.43 -20.82 25.67
CA PRO A 159 -19.08 -20.88 25.11
C PRO A 159 -18.01 -21.25 26.14
N ALA A 160 -18.17 -20.76 27.38
CA ALA A 160 -17.30 -21.09 28.50
C ALA A 160 -17.38 -22.58 28.86
N ALA A 161 -18.58 -23.16 28.88
CA ALA A 161 -18.77 -24.59 29.13
C ALA A 161 -18.16 -25.46 28.01
N VAL A 162 -18.24 -25.04 26.74
CA VAL A 162 -17.55 -25.74 25.63
C VAL A 162 -16.03 -25.69 25.84
N ALA A 163 -15.47 -24.55 26.23
CA ALA A 163 -14.03 -24.44 26.50
C ALA A 163 -13.59 -25.35 27.66
N THR A 164 -14.34 -25.37 28.75
CA THR A 164 -14.09 -26.26 29.89
C THR A 164 -14.14 -27.72 29.47
N GLU A 165 -15.16 -28.13 28.72
CA GLU A 165 -15.32 -29.52 28.29
C GLU A 165 -14.24 -29.94 27.27
N LEU A 166 -13.86 -29.06 26.35
CA LEU A 166 -12.76 -29.28 25.43
C LEU A 166 -11.44 -29.52 26.18
N VAL A 167 -11.10 -28.64 27.13
CA VAL A 167 -9.84 -28.74 27.88
C VAL A 167 -9.85 -29.93 28.83
N ARG A 168 -11.00 -30.28 29.41
CA ARG A 168 -11.18 -31.49 30.21
C ARG A 168 -10.87 -32.74 29.38
N ARG A 169 -11.50 -32.90 28.22
CA ARG A 169 -11.28 -34.03 27.30
C ARG A 169 -9.84 -34.08 26.81
N PHE A 170 -9.25 -32.93 26.50
CA PHE A 170 -7.83 -32.85 26.15
C PHE A 170 -6.92 -33.33 27.29
N GLY A 171 -7.19 -32.92 28.53
CA GLY A 171 -6.42 -33.34 29.71
C GLY A 171 -6.46 -34.87 29.93
N GLU A 172 -7.57 -35.53 29.56
CA GLU A 172 -7.71 -36.99 29.63
C GLU A 172 -6.84 -37.73 28.61
N LEU A 173 -6.50 -37.10 27.48
CA LEU A 173 -5.65 -37.72 26.44
C LEU A 173 -4.19 -37.89 26.88
N ARG A 174 -3.74 -37.15 27.90
CA ARG A 174 -2.35 -37.18 28.41
C ARG A 174 -1.33 -37.01 27.29
N ASP A 175 -1.52 -35.98 26.47
CA ASP A 175 -0.68 -35.70 25.30
C ASP A 175 0.81 -35.55 25.68
N PRO A 176 1.74 -36.26 25.02
CA PRO A 176 3.15 -36.26 25.38
C PRO A 176 3.83 -34.89 25.32
N ASP A 177 3.45 -34.03 24.37
CA ASP A 177 4.03 -32.69 24.25
C ASP A 177 3.52 -31.77 25.36
N PHE A 178 2.23 -31.91 25.71
CA PHE A 178 1.65 -31.19 26.82
C PHE A 178 2.27 -31.60 28.17
N GLU A 179 2.42 -32.90 28.41
CA GLU A 179 3.05 -33.41 29.63
C GLU A 179 4.52 -32.97 29.76
N ARG A 180 5.24 -32.78 28.63
CA ARG A 180 6.57 -32.15 28.65
C ARG A 180 6.50 -30.70 29.13
N ILE A 181 5.54 -29.91 28.63
CA ILE A 181 5.35 -28.51 29.07
C ILE A 181 5.05 -28.44 30.57
N VAL A 182 4.17 -29.33 31.06
CA VAL A 182 3.85 -29.39 32.49
C VAL A 182 5.08 -29.74 33.32
N ARG A 183 5.91 -30.69 32.84
CA ARG A 183 7.16 -31.06 33.49
C ARG A 183 8.15 -29.90 33.53
N ASP A 184 8.37 -29.22 32.41
CA ASP A 184 9.30 -28.11 32.31
C ASP A 184 8.87 -26.95 33.22
N GLN A 185 7.57 -26.63 33.25
CA GLN A 185 7.04 -25.60 34.16
C GLN A 185 7.14 -26.01 35.64
N ALA A 186 6.95 -27.29 35.96
CA ALA A 186 7.13 -27.78 37.32
C ALA A 186 8.58 -27.62 37.78
N ILE A 187 9.53 -27.97 36.90
CA ILE A 187 10.97 -27.78 37.13
C ILE A 187 11.30 -26.29 37.33
N ASP A 188 10.82 -25.42 36.44
CA ASP A 188 11.04 -23.97 36.53
C ASP A 188 10.47 -23.40 37.84
N SER A 189 9.28 -23.84 38.26
CA SER A 189 8.69 -23.42 39.54
C SER A 189 9.54 -23.85 40.73
N ILE A 190 10.07 -25.08 40.73
CA ILE A 190 10.96 -25.57 41.80
C ILE A 190 12.24 -24.73 41.84
N ILE A 191 12.84 -24.44 40.69
CA ILE A 191 14.05 -23.60 40.60
C ILE A 191 13.75 -22.17 41.11
N GLN A 192 12.61 -21.58 40.73
CA GLN A 192 12.23 -20.26 41.21
C GLN A 192 12.04 -20.23 42.74
N SER A 193 11.36 -21.23 43.30
CA SER A 193 11.22 -21.36 44.76
C SER A 193 12.56 -21.54 45.46
N ALA A 194 13.46 -22.37 44.92
CA ALA A 194 14.81 -22.56 45.46
C ALA A 194 15.63 -21.24 45.46
N ARG A 195 15.51 -20.44 44.40
CA ARG A 195 16.15 -19.12 44.32
C ARG A 195 15.59 -18.12 45.33
N GLN A 196 14.26 -18.10 45.51
CA GLN A 196 13.62 -17.27 46.53
C GLN A 196 14.05 -17.66 47.95
N GLN A 197 14.37 -18.94 48.18
CA GLN A 197 14.92 -19.45 49.43
C GLN A 197 16.43 -19.22 49.60
N GLY A 198 17.08 -18.51 48.67
CA GLY A 198 18.47 -18.06 48.80
C GLY A 198 19.53 -19.08 48.35
N MET A 199 19.17 -20.12 47.58
CA MET A 199 20.17 -21.02 46.98
C MET A 199 21.12 -20.26 46.03
N LYS A 200 22.43 -20.40 46.28
CA LYS A 200 23.52 -19.78 45.50
C LYS A 200 24.06 -20.68 44.38
N ALA A 201 23.19 -21.43 43.71
CA ALA A 201 23.55 -22.23 42.54
C ALA A 201 23.17 -21.48 41.24
N SER A 202 23.88 -21.72 40.15
CA SER A 202 23.50 -21.16 38.84
C SER A 202 22.22 -21.84 38.31
N PRO A 203 21.44 -21.18 37.42
CA PRO A 203 20.21 -21.77 36.88
C PRO A 203 20.41 -23.13 36.19
N ALA A 204 21.56 -23.32 35.53
CA ALA A 204 21.90 -24.58 34.87
C ALA A 204 22.20 -25.70 35.88
N GLU A 205 22.91 -25.39 36.97
CA GLU A 205 23.19 -26.35 38.05
C GLU A 205 21.91 -26.74 38.78
N MET A 206 21.03 -25.78 39.08
CA MET A 206 19.73 -26.06 39.69
C MET A 206 18.85 -26.92 38.79
N LEU A 207 18.84 -26.66 37.48
CA LEU A 207 18.11 -27.46 36.51
C LEU A 207 18.55 -28.93 36.52
N GLU A 208 19.85 -29.18 36.52
CA GLU A 208 20.41 -30.53 36.51
C GLU A 208 20.15 -31.26 37.84
N MET A 209 20.27 -30.56 38.96
CA MET A 209 19.92 -31.10 40.28
C MET A 209 18.45 -31.50 40.36
N VAL A 210 17.53 -30.65 39.93
CA VAL A 210 16.08 -30.90 39.97
C VAL A 210 15.70 -32.06 39.05
N LYS A 211 16.27 -32.14 37.84
CA LYS A 211 16.05 -33.28 36.93
C LYS A 211 16.50 -34.60 37.56
N LYS A 212 17.70 -34.64 38.14
CA LYS A 212 18.24 -35.84 38.78
C LYS A 212 17.41 -36.28 40.00
N GLN A 213 16.89 -35.33 40.78
CA GLN A 213 15.97 -35.64 41.89
C GLN A 213 14.61 -36.15 41.38
N LEU A 214 14.08 -35.56 40.31
CA LEU A 214 12.84 -36.02 39.67
C LEU A 214 12.95 -37.45 39.13
N GLU A 215 14.14 -37.89 38.71
CA GLU A 215 14.41 -39.26 38.29
C GLU A 215 14.42 -40.26 39.46
N GLN A 216 14.77 -39.80 40.67
CA GLN A 216 14.92 -40.62 41.87
C GLN A 216 13.63 -40.79 42.68
N VAL A 217 12.62 -39.93 42.48
CA VAL A 217 11.30 -40.06 43.12
C VAL A 217 10.45 -41.16 42.48
N THR A 218 9.55 -41.74 43.27
CA THR A 218 8.63 -42.78 42.80
C THR A 218 7.67 -42.23 41.75
N ALA A 219 7.10 -43.11 40.91
CA ALA A 219 6.12 -42.71 39.90
C ALA A 219 4.90 -42.01 40.52
N ALA A 220 4.48 -42.41 41.72
CA ALA A 220 3.36 -41.81 42.46
C ALA A 220 3.68 -40.37 42.92
N GLU A 221 4.85 -40.16 43.52
CA GLU A 221 5.30 -38.82 43.95
C GLU A 221 5.52 -37.89 42.75
N ARG A 222 6.06 -38.42 41.64
CA ARG A 222 6.22 -37.66 40.40
C ARG A 222 4.87 -37.23 39.83
N GLU A 223 3.89 -38.13 39.82
CA GLU A 223 2.54 -37.78 39.34
C GLU A 223 1.87 -36.76 40.27
N GLU A 224 2.03 -36.87 41.58
CA GLU A 224 1.52 -35.88 42.53
C GLU A 224 2.13 -34.49 42.26
N LEU A 225 3.46 -34.40 42.11
CA LEU A 225 4.16 -33.16 41.80
C LEU A 225 3.69 -32.55 40.47
N LEU A 226 3.58 -33.36 39.42
CA LEU A 226 3.13 -32.90 38.10
C LEU A 226 1.66 -32.49 38.11
N SER A 227 0.80 -33.16 38.88
CA SER A 227 -0.63 -32.83 38.98
C SER A 227 -0.87 -31.43 39.56
N ARG A 228 -0.04 -30.99 40.52
CA ARG A 228 -0.09 -29.64 41.11
C ARG A 228 0.21 -28.54 40.09
N THR A 229 1.02 -28.84 39.07
CA THR A 229 1.30 -27.93 37.96
C THR A 229 0.26 -28.09 36.83
N ARG A 230 -0.17 -29.32 36.55
CA ARG A 230 -1.11 -29.63 35.45
C ARG A 230 -2.44 -28.90 35.61
N GLY A 231 -3.04 -28.92 36.81
CA GLY A 231 -4.32 -28.26 37.09
C GLY A 231 -4.31 -26.77 36.70
N PRO A 232 -3.42 -25.95 37.27
CA PRO A 232 -3.30 -24.53 36.92
C PRO A 232 -2.94 -24.27 35.44
N VAL A 233 -2.23 -25.18 34.79
CA VAL A 233 -1.94 -25.06 33.34
C VAL A 233 -3.21 -25.28 32.52
N LEU A 234 -3.99 -26.33 32.82
CA LEU A 234 -5.28 -26.59 32.17
C LEU A 234 -6.30 -25.48 32.45
N GLU A 235 -6.30 -24.92 33.66
CA GLU A 235 -7.16 -23.78 33.99
C GLU A 235 -6.80 -22.53 33.15
N ARG A 236 -5.51 -22.20 33.03
CA ARG A 236 -5.05 -21.12 32.15
C ARG A 236 -5.41 -21.39 30.68
N LEU A 237 -5.26 -22.62 30.20
CA LEU A 237 -5.68 -23.00 28.85
C LEU A 237 -7.19 -22.82 28.66
N THR A 238 -7.99 -23.22 29.64
CA THR A 238 -9.46 -23.04 29.62
C THR A 238 -9.83 -21.57 29.51
N GLN A 239 -9.19 -20.70 30.30
CA GLN A 239 -9.41 -19.26 30.22
C GLN A 239 -9.00 -18.68 28.85
N GLN A 240 -7.88 -19.12 28.29
CA GLN A 240 -7.40 -18.65 26.99
C GLN A 240 -8.33 -19.09 25.86
N VAL A 241 -8.73 -20.36 25.82
CA VAL A 241 -9.67 -20.89 24.82
C VAL A 241 -11.05 -20.23 24.97
N GLY A 242 -11.56 -20.12 26.20
CA GLY A 242 -12.83 -19.46 26.50
C GLY A 242 -12.85 -18.01 26.03
N SER A 243 -11.72 -17.29 26.17
CA SER A 243 -11.62 -15.90 25.68
C SER A 243 -11.80 -15.78 24.17
N VAL A 244 -11.29 -16.76 23.39
CA VAL A 244 -11.48 -16.81 21.94
C VAL A 244 -12.94 -17.12 21.59
N PHE A 245 -13.53 -18.11 22.25
CA PHE A 245 -14.93 -18.51 21.97
C PHE A 245 -15.93 -17.40 22.31
N LEU A 246 -15.72 -16.68 23.40
CA LEU A 246 -16.56 -15.53 23.80
C LEU A 246 -16.51 -14.42 22.75
N VAL A 247 -15.33 -14.09 22.23
CA VAL A 247 -15.21 -13.05 21.20
C VAL A 247 -15.84 -13.51 19.87
N LEU A 248 -15.73 -14.80 19.53
CA LEU A 248 -16.27 -15.34 18.27
C LEU A 248 -17.80 -15.45 18.26
N LEU A 249 -18.41 -15.87 19.37
CA LEU A 249 -19.86 -16.09 19.44
C LEU A 249 -20.63 -14.86 19.95
N GLY A 250 -19.95 -13.91 20.60
CA GLY A 250 -20.55 -12.66 21.08
C GLY A 250 -21.69 -12.88 22.07
N GLU A 251 -22.57 -11.88 22.17
CA GLU A 251 -23.74 -11.91 23.08
C GLU A 251 -24.85 -12.85 22.58
N THR A 252 -24.88 -13.14 21.28
CA THR A 252 -25.86 -14.03 20.63
C THR A 252 -25.61 -15.51 20.93
N GLY A 253 -24.43 -15.88 21.42
CA GLY A 253 -24.08 -17.26 21.77
C GLY A 253 -24.29 -18.22 20.60
N PHE A 254 -25.12 -19.24 20.79
CA PHE A 254 -25.38 -20.29 19.79
C PHE A 254 -26.62 -20.04 18.91
N SER A 255 -27.27 -18.88 19.02
CA SER A 255 -28.54 -18.59 18.34
C SER A 255 -28.40 -18.29 16.85
N GLU A 256 -27.24 -17.79 16.40
CA GLU A 256 -26.98 -17.59 14.97
C GLU A 256 -26.82 -18.94 14.26
N GLU A 257 -27.41 -19.10 13.07
CA GLU A 257 -27.19 -20.27 12.22
C GLU A 257 -25.88 -20.17 11.44
N THR A 258 -25.29 -21.32 11.06
CA THR A 258 -24.07 -21.32 10.24
C THR A 258 -24.44 -20.83 8.85
N PRO A 259 -23.80 -19.78 8.32
CA PRO A 259 -24.11 -19.28 6.98
C PRO A 259 -24.06 -20.41 5.94
N VAL A 260 -25.03 -20.44 5.04
CA VAL A 260 -25.12 -21.46 3.98
C VAL A 260 -23.84 -21.51 3.16
N GLY A 261 -23.23 -20.35 2.90
CA GLY A 261 -21.97 -20.25 2.18
C GLY A 261 -20.79 -20.96 2.85
N CYS A 262 -20.74 -21.00 4.18
CA CYS A 262 -19.67 -21.69 4.89
C CYS A 262 -19.75 -23.21 4.68
N ARG A 263 -20.96 -23.78 4.85
CA ARG A 263 -21.22 -25.22 4.68
C ARG A 263 -21.03 -25.66 3.22
N ALA A 264 -21.56 -24.89 2.27
CA ALA A 264 -21.40 -25.18 0.85
C ALA A 264 -19.91 -25.13 0.43
N LEU A 265 -19.14 -24.12 0.86
CA LEU A 265 -17.71 -24.04 0.54
C LEU A 265 -16.91 -25.19 1.13
N GLU A 266 -17.24 -25.62 2.34
CA GLU A 266 -16.63 -26.80 2.95
C GLU A 266 -16.87 -28.06 2.10
N ASN A 267 -18.12 -28.31 1.71
CA ASN A 267 -18.48 -29.44 0.85
C ASN A 267 -17.78 -29.36 -0.52
N ILE A 268 -17.74 -28.17 -1.13
CA ILE A 268 -17.01 -27.93 -2.39
C ILE A 268 -15.53 -28.29 -2.24
N PHE A 269 -14.89 -27.88 -1.14
CA PHE A 269 -13.47 -28.18 -0.92
C PHE A 269 -13.22 -29.66 -0.64
N GLN A 270 -14.11 -30.35 0.07
CA GLN A 270 -14.00 -31.78 0.30
C GLN A 270 -14.20 -32.57 -0.99
N ALA A 271 -15.21 -32.23 -1.79
CA ALA A 271 -15.45 -32.82 -3.10
C ALA A 271 -14.24 -32.62 -4.04
N TRP A 272 -13.67 -31.42 -4.05
CA TRP A 272 -12.44 -31.14 -4.81
C TRP A 272 -11.25 -31.99 -4.34
N LYS A 273 -11.03 -32.13 -3.03
CA LYS A 273 -9.96 -32.99 -2.47
C LYS A 273 -10.17 -34.46 -2.82
N ALA A 274 -11.42 -34.92 -2.81
CA ALA A 274 -11.78 -36.30 -3.14
C ALA A 274 -11.80 -36.59 -4.65
N GLY A 275 -11.67 -35.55 -5.49
CA GLY A 275 -11.82 -35.68 -6.95
C GLY A 275 -13.27 -35.93 -7.41
N ASP A 276 -14.27 -35.67 -6.56
CA ASP A 276 -15.68 -35.87 -6.85
C ASP A 276 -16.26 -34.65 -7.60
N ALA A 277 -16.23 -34.72 -8.93
CA ALA A 277 -16.75 -33.66 -9.80
C ALA A 277 -18.28 -33.49 -9.68
N GLY A 278 -19.03 -34.55 -9.37
CA GLY A 278 -20.48 -34.50 -9.29
C GLY A 278 -20.94 -33.68 -8.09
N THR A 279 -20.43 -34.00 -6.91
CA THR A 279 -20.70 -33.25 -5.68
C THR A 279 -20.18 -31.82 -5.78
N PHE A 280 -18.99 -31.62 -6.37
CA PHE A 280 -18.43 -30.28 -6.59
C PHE A 280 -19.37 -29.39 -7.42
N ALA A 281 -19.88 -29.89 -8.55
CA ALA A 281 -20.77 -29.13 -9.42
C ALA A 281 -22.12 -28.84 -8.74
N ALA A 282 -22.69 -29.84 -8.06
CA ALA A 282 -23.96 -29.69 -7.35
C ALA A 282 -23.89 -28.64 -6.22
N GLU A 283 -22.83 -28.68 -5.41
CA GLU A 283 -22.64 -27.73 -4.31
C GLU A 283 -22.31 -26.32 -4.81
N THR A 284 -21.55 -26.20 -5.90
CA THR A 284 -21.28 -24.90 -6.54
C THR A 284 -22.55 -24.27 -7.08
N GLU A 285 -23.43 -25.06 -7.71
CA GLU A 285 -24.71 -24.58 -8.23
C GLU A 285 -25.67 -24.22 -7.08
N SER A 286 -25.69 -25.02 -6.01
CA SER A 286 -26.45 -24.73 -4.79
C SER A 286 -26.03 -23.40 -4.18
N LEU A 287 -24.71 -23.16 -4.06
CA LEU A 287 -24.15 -21.91 -3.56
C LEU A 287 -24.50 -20.72 -4.45
N ARG A 288 -24.41 -20.88 -5.77
CA ARG A 288 -24.79 -19.85 -6.75
C ARG A 288 -26.27 -19.49 -6.61
N LYS A 289 -27.14 -20.48 -6.49
CA LYS A 289 -28.58 -20.28 -6.31
C LYS A 289 -28.88 -19.58 -4.99
N ALA A 290 -28.25 -19.99 -3.89
CA ALA A 290 -28.42 -19.36 -2.59
C ALA A 290 -28.06 -17.86 -2.62
N TYR A 291 -26.91 -17.50 -3.20
CA TYR A 291 -26.51 -16.09 -3.33
C TYR A 291 -27.38 -15.30 -4.31
N SER A 292 -27.97 -15.94 -5.33
CA SER A 292 -28.92 -15.26 -6.21
C SER A 292 -30.26 -14.95 -5.54
N GLN A 293 -30.68 -15.78 -4.57
CA GLN A 293 -31.96 -15.63 -3.86
C GLN A 293 -31.85 -14.67 -2.67
N ALA A 294 -30.72 -14.72 -1.95
CA ALA A 294 -30.43 -13.85 -0.83
C ALA A 294 -29.03 -13.24 -1.00
N PRO A 295 -28.87 -12.28 -1.94
CA PRO A 295 -27.60 -11.59 -2.09
C PRO A 295 -27.25 -10.86 -0.80
N PRO A 296 -25.96 -10.76 -0.47
CA PRO A 296 -25.55 -10.02 0.72
C PRO A 296 -26.00 -8.56 0.64
N GLU A 297 -26.40 -7.99 1.78
CA GLU A 297 -26.96 -6.64 1.86
C GLU A 297 -26.03 -5.55 1.29
N GLU A 298 -24.71 -5.73 1.43
CA GLU A 298 -23.68 -4.80 0.93
C GLU A 298 -23.25 -5.08 -0.53
N TYR A 299 -23.73 -6.17 -1.15
CA TYR A 299 -23.33 -6.56 -2.51
C TYR A 299 -24.13 -5.80 -3.58
N ASN A 300 -23.42 -5.17 -4.52
CA ASN A 300 -24.02 -4.50 -5.68
C ASN A 300 -23.60 -5.18 -6.99
N ALA A 301 -24.49 -5.99 -7.55
CA ALA A 301 -24.24 -6.77 -8.77
C ALA A 301 -23.88 -5.90 -9.98
N THR A 302 -24.55 -4.76 -10.15
CA THR A 302 -24.28 -3.82 -11.25
C THR A 302 -22.87 -3.25 -11.16
N ARG A 303 -22.46 -2.85 -9.95
CA ARG A 303 -21.13 -2.29 -9.71
C ARG A 303 -20.02 -3.33 -9.93
N ALA A 304 -20.22 -4.55 -9.43
CA ALA A 304 -19.29 -5.66 -9.62
C ALA A 304 -19.16 -6.05 -11.10
N GLY A 305 -20.28 -6.13 -11.83
CA GLY A 305 -20.27 -6.39 -13.28
C GLY A 305 -19.58 -5.27 -14.06
N PHE A 306 -19.81 -4.02 -13.67
CA PHE A 306 -19.15 -2.86 -14.26
C PHE A 306 -17.64 -2.85 -13.99
N GLU A 307 -17.21 -3.18 -12.77
CA GLU A 307 -15.79 -3.34 -12.42
C GLU A 307 -15.12 -4.41 -13.26
N HIS A 308 -15.76 -5.57 -13.45
CA HIS A 308 -15.26 -6.62 -14.33
C HIS A 308 -15.09 -6.13 -15.78
N HIS A 309 -16.10 -5.43 -16.33
CA HIS A 309 -16.01 -4.83 -17.66
C HIS A 309 -14.88 -3.79 -17.75
N PHE A 310 -14.77 -2.89 -16.78
CA PHE A 310 -13.73 -1.86 -16.72
C PHE A 310 -12.33 -2.47 -16.70
N ASN A 311 -12.12 -3.49 -15.88
CA ASN A 311 -10.85 -4.21 -15.79
C ASN A 311 -10.54 -4.98 -17.08
N GLY A 312 -11.55 -5.53 -17.78
CA GLY A 312 -11.35 -6.18 -19.08
C GLY A 312 -11.13 -5.21 -20.25
N PHE A 313 -11.66 -3.99 -20.17
CA PHE A 313 -11.53 -2.97 -21.22
C PHE A 313 -10.20 -2.20 -21.16
N GLU A 314 -9.57 -2.11 -19.99
CA GLU A 314 -8.26 -1.49 -19.76
C GLU A 314 -8.10 -0.08 -20.39
N PRO A 315 -8.98 0.89 -20.08
CA PRO A 315 -9.01 2.18 -20.77
C PRO A 315 -7.70 2.98 -20.69
N PHE A 316 -6.96 2.85 -19.59
CA PHE A 316 -5.67 3.53 -19.43
C PHE A 316 -4.58 2.91 -20.30
N TYR A 317 -4.56 1.59 -20.46
CA TYR A 317 -3.58 0.91 -21.33
C TYR A 317 -3.81 1.30 -22.80
N LEU A 318 -5.07 1.28 -23.24
CA LEU A 318 -5.45 1.81 -24.55
C LEU A 318 -5.05 3.28 -24.72
N SER A 319 -5.25 4.11 -23.69
CA SER A 319 -4.83 5.52 -23.72
C SER A 319 -3.31 5.67 -23.88
N ILE A 320 -2.50 4.85 -23.22
CA ILE A 320 -1.02 4.85 -23.38
C ILE A 320 -0.64 4.61 -24.84
N ILE A 321 -1.19 3.55 -25.45
CA ILE A 321 -0.92 3.20 -26.85
C ILE A 321 -1.30 4.38 -27.78
N LEU A 322 -2.50 4.92 -27.60
CA LEU A 322 -2.99 6.01 -28.44
C LEU A 322 -2.20 7.32 -28.24
N TYR A 323 -1.77 7.67 -27.02
CA TYR A 323 -0.86 8.81 -26.81
C TYR A 323 0.49 8.60 -27.50
N GLY A 324 1.01 7.36 -27.51
CA GLY A 324 2.19 6.99 -28.30
C GLY A 324 1.99 7.27 -29.80
N PHE A 325 0.84 6.91 -30.36
CA PHE A 325 0.50 7.26 -31.75
C PHE A 325 0.39 8.77 -31.98
N VAL A 326 -0.22 9.52 -31.07
CA VAL A 326 -0.27 10.99 -31.16
C VAL A 326 1.15 11.57 -31.20
N PHE A 327 2.06 11.08 -30.36
CA PHE A 327 3.45 11.51 -30.34
C PHE A 327 4.13 11.27 -31.70
N LEU A 328 3.92 10.08 -32.30
CA LEU A 328 4.44 9.77 -33.64
C LEU A 328 3.85 10.67 -34.73
N LEU A 329 2.54 10.97 -34.68
CA LEU A 329 1.89 11.89 -35.63
C LEU A 329 2.44 13.30 -35.51
N VAL A 330 2.65 13.79 -34.28
CA VAL A 330 3.23 15.10 -34.01
C VAL A 330 4.68 15.17 -34.50
N ALA A 331 5.48 14.14 -34.23
CA ALA A 331 6.86 14.06 -34.71
C ALA A 331 6.91 14.01 -36.25
N GLY A 332 6.05 13.20 -36.88
CA GLY A 332 5.91 13.13 -38.33
C GLY A 332 5.48 14.46 -38.95
N SER A 333 4.67 15.25 -38.24
CA SER A 333 4.26 16.58 -38.69
C SER A 333 5.43 17.55 -38.88
N TRP A 334 6.58 17.29 -38.24
CA TRP A 334 7.79 18.12 -38.40
C TRP A 334 8.58 17.75 -39.66
N LEU A 335 8.35 16.57 -40.25
CA LEU A 335 8.99 16.10 -41.49
C LEU A 335 8.17 16.45 -42.74
N GLY A 336 6.86 16.70 -42.60
CA GLY A 336 5.95 17.03 -43.70
C GLY A 336 4.48 16.97 -43.30
N TRP A 337 3.56 17.38 -44.19
CA TRP A 337 2.10 17.30 -44.01
C TRP A 337 1.58 17.87 -42.67
N THR A 338 2.18 18.98 -42.25
CA THR A 338 1.97 19.64 -40.95
C THR A 338 0.50 19.82 -40.60
N THR A 339 -0.34 20.24 -41.54
CA THR A 339 -1.76 20.55 -41.31
C THR A 339 -2.61 19.30 -41.11
N LEU A 340 -2.43 18.28 -41.95
CA LEU A 340 -3.18 17.03 -41.87
C LEU A 340 -2.82 16.27 -40.59
N LEU A 341 -1.52 16.07 -40.34
CA LEU A 341 -1.04 15.30 -39.19
C LEU A 341 -1.40 15.96 -37.86
N ASN A 342 -1.29 17.29 -37.74
CA ASN A 342 -1.71 17.98 -36.52
C ASN A 342 -3.23 17.97 -36.31
N ARG A 343 -4.04 18.00 -37.38
CA ARG A 343 -5.49 17.85 -37.28
C ARG A 343 -5.88 16.46 -36.81
N THR A 344 -5.28 15.43 -37.40
CA THR A 344 -5.50 14.03 -36.98
C THR A 344 -5.07 13.83 -35.54
N ALA A 345 -3.91 14.37 -35.14
CA ALA A 345 -3.43 14.34 -33.77
C ALA A 345 -4.43 15.02 -32.80
N GLY A 346 -4.99 16.18 -33.18
CA GLY A 346 -5.97 16.89 -32.35
C GLY A 346 -7.27 16.09 -32.13
N TRP A 347 -7.82 15.49 -33.18
CA TRP A 347 -9.00 14.61 -33.04
C TRP A 347 -8.70 13.37 -32.21
N LEU A 348 -7.51 12.78 -32.39
CA LEU A 348 -7.09 11.63 -31.61
C LEU A 348 -6.90 12.01 -30.13
N VAL A 349 -6.32 13.18 -29.82
CA VAL A 349 -6.24 13.70 -28.43
C VAL A 349 -7.62 13.84 -27.80
N LEU A 350 -8.62 14.33 -28.55
CA LEU A 350 -10.00 14.43 -28.05
C LEU A 350 -10.61 13.06 -27.76
N LEU A 351 -10.41 12.08 -28.66
CA LEU A 351 -10.85 10.70 -28.44
C LEU A 351 -10.19 10.09 -27.19
N ILE A 352 -8.87 10.26 -27.05
CA ILE A 352 -8.14 9.76 -25.89
C ILE A 352 -8.59 10.48 -24.63
N PHE A 353 -8.87 11.79 -24.69
CA PHE A 353 -9.40 12.52 -23.54
C PHE A 353 -10.75 11.95 -23.07
N VAL A 354 -11.65 11.57 -23.98
CA VAL A 354 -12.90 10.89 -23.63
C VAL A 354 -12.62 9.52 -22.99
N LEU A 355 -11.68 8.75 -23.54
CA LEU A 355 -11.29 7.45 -23.00
C LEU A 355 -10.64 7.55 -21.61
N HIS A 356 -9.74 8.51 -21.42
CA HIS A 356 -9.08 8.80 -20.15
C HIS A 356 -10.09 9.29 -19.11
N THR A 357 -11.04 10.14 -19.51
CA THR A 357 -12.15 10.60 -18.66
C THR A 357 -13.07 9.45 -18.28
N TYR A 358 -13.43 8.57 -19.22
CA TYR A 358 -14.16 7.33 -18.94
C TYR A 358 -13.41 6.50 -17.90
N GLY A 359 -12.10 6.34 -18.07
CA GLY A 359 -11.26 5.64 -17.11
C GLY A 359 -11.37 6.24 -15.70
N LEU A 360 -11.18 7.54 -15.58
CA LEU A 360 -11.21 8.26 -14.29
C LEU A 360 -12.60 8.23 -13.63
N VAL A 361 -13.68 8.48 -14.38
CA VAL A 361 -15.06 8.44 -13.88
C VAL A 361 -15.45 7.03 -13.46
N SER A 362 -15.05 6.02 -14.23
CA SER A 362 -15.27 4.61 -13.88
C SER A 362 -14.63 4.28 -12.54
N ARG A 363 -13.40 4.75 -12.29
CA ARG A 363 -12.74 4.59 -10.97
C ARG A 363 -13.51 5.25 -9.84
N VAL A 364 -14.00 6.47 -10.04
CA VAL A 364 -14.81 7.18 -9.03
C VAL A 364 -16.08 6.39 -8.73
N TYR A 365 -16.74 5.84 -9.75
CA TYR A 365 -17.92 4.99 -9.59
C TYR A 365 -17.60 3.67 -8.88
N ILE A 366 -16.53 2.96 -9.26
CA ILE A 366 -16.13 1.66 -8.67
C ILE A 366 -15.67 1.84 -7.22
N SER A 367 -14.80 2.81 -6.95
CA SER A 367 -14.27 3.06 -5.60
C SER A 367 -15.25 3.78 -4.69
N GLY A 368 -16.16 4.58 -5.25
CA GLY A 368 -17.03 5.49 -4.50
C GLY A 368 -16.24 6.62 -3.84
N LYS A 369 -15.01 6.87 -4.32
CA LYS A 369 -14.09 7.86 -3.77
C LYS A 369 -13.78 8.92 -4.83
N PRO A 370 -13.37 10.13 -4.40
CA PRO A 370 -12.85 11.16 -5.31
C PRO A 370 -11.72 10.64 -6.21
N PRO A 371 -11.42 11.31 -7.33
CA PRO A 371 -10.54 10.79 -8.38
C PRO A 371 -9.08 10.60 -7.95
N VAL A 372 -8.66 11.22 -6.84
CA VAL A 372 -7.28 11.14 -6.33
C VAL A 372 -7.30 10.57 -4.91
N THR A 373 -6.84 9.34 -4.75
CA THR A 373 -6.82 8.60 -3.47
C THR A 373 -5.41 8.15 -3.06
N ASN A 374 -4.49 8.03 -4.01
CA ASN A 374 -3.13 7.52 -3.83
C ASN A 374 -2.20 8.03 -4.96
N LEU A 375 -0.90 7.72 -4.90
CA LEU A 375 0.08 8.18 -5.90
C LEU A 375 -0.23 7.70 -7.33
N TYR A 376 -0.78 6.49 -7.48
CA TYR A 376 -1.21 5.96 -8.77
C TYR A 376 -2.30 6.86 -9.38
N SER A 377 -3.39 7.08 -8.64
CA SER A 377 -4.54 7.86 -9.09
C SER A 377 -4.21 9.34 -9.26
N SER A 378 -3.28 9.90 -8.46
CA SER A 378 -2.79 11.26 -8.67
C SER A 378 -1.99 11.38 -9.97
N ALA A 379 -1.17 10.38 -10.33
CA ALA A 379 -0.48 10.38 -11.62
C ALA A 379 -1.46 10.34 -12.81
N VAL A 380 -2.46 9.47 -12.76
CA VAL A 380 -3.54 9.42 -13.76
C VAL A 380 -4.24 10.80 -13.86
N PHE A 381 -4.60 11.40 -12.73
CA PHE A 381 -5.29 12.69 -12.69
C PHE A 381 -4.43 13.85 -13.22
N ILE A 382 -3.14 13.90 -12.90
CA ILE A 382 -2.20 14.90 -13.43
C ILE A 382 -2.11 14.79 -14.95
N GLY A 383 -2.04 13.57 -15.48
CA GLY A 383 -2.06 13.30 -16.92
C GLY A 383 -3.31 13.83 -17.59
N TRP A 384 -4.48 13.49 -17.02
CA TRP A 384 -5.77 13.98 -17.48
C TRP A 384 -5.84 15.52 -17.48
N GLY A 385 -5.44 16.17 -16.37
CA GLY A 385 -5.43 17.62 -16.26
C GLY A 385 -4.47 18.30 -17.24
N ALA A 386 -3.30 17.69 -17.49
CA ALA A 386 -2.33 18.21 -18.47
C ALA A 386 -2.87 18.11 -19.91
N VAL A 387 -3.66 17.07 -20.22
CA VAL A 387 -4.34 16.92 -21.51
C VAL A 387 -5.43 17.98 -21.66
N VAL A 388 -6.21 18.26 -20.61
CA VAL A 388 -7.17 19.39 -20.61
C VAL A 388 -6.45 20.71 -20.89
N ALA A 389 -5.35 20.98 -20.18
CA ALA A 389 -4.53 22.17 -20.40
C ALA A 389 -4.00 22.22 -21.85
N GLY A 390 -3.52 21.09 -22.38
CA GLY A 390 -3.09 20.96 -23.78
C GLY A 390 -4.19 21.31 -24.78
N ILE A 391 -5.42 20.80 -24.57
CA ILE A 391 -6.59 21.12 -25.42
C ILE A 391 -6.91 22.62 -25.35
N ILE A 392 -6.90 23.22 -24.15
CA ILE A 392 -7.15 24.66 -23.96
C ILE A 392 -6.09 25.49 -24.68
N ILE A 393 -4.81 25.16 -24.49
CA ILE A 393 -3.67 25.83 -25.14
C ILE A 393 -3.78 25.73 -26.67
N GLU A 394 -4.14 24.55 -27.20
CA GLU A 394 -4.33 24.37 -28.64
C GLU A 394 -5.49 25.21 -29.16
N ARG A 395 -6.60 25.28 -28.41
CA ARG A 395 -7.77 26.08 -28.76
C ARG A 395 -7.46 27.58 -28.81
N MET A 396 -6.62 28.07 -27.89
CA MET A 396 -6.24 29.47 -27.75
C MET A 396 -5.18 29.90 -28.76
N TYR A 397 -4.09 29.14 -28.90
CA TYR A 397 -2.92 29.56 -29.68
C TYR A 397 -2.79 28.88 -31.04
N LYS A 398 -3.43 27.72 -31.27
CA LYS A 398 -3.48 26.99 -32.55
C LYS A 398 -2.10 26.77 -33.20
N MET A 399 -1.15 26.23 -32.43
CA MET A 399 0.25 26.05 -32.86
C MET A 399 0.68 24.57 -32.96
N GLY A 400 -0.22 23.62 -32.73
CA GLY A 400 0.09 22.19 -32.58
C GLY A 400 0.81 21.85 -31.26
N ILE A 401 1.12 22.84 -30.43
CA ILE A 401 1.87 22.66 -29.18
C ILE A 401 1.01 22.01 -28.11
N GLY A 402 -0.30 22.28 -28.09
CA GLY A 402 -1.19 21.65 -27.13
C GLY A 402 -1.30 20.13 -27.34
N ASN A 403 -1.22 19.67 -28.59
CA ASN A 403 -1.16 18.24 -28.92
C ASN A 403 0.14 17.59 -28.40
N VAL A 404 1.27 18.29 -28.50
CA VAL A 404 2.57 17.82 -27.96
C VAL A 404 2.49 17.66 -26.45
N ILE A 405 1.91 18.64 -25.75
CA ILE A 405 1.72 18.61 -24.29
C ILE A 405 0.83 17.44 -23.90
N ALA A 406 -0.33 17.31 -24.54
CA ALA A 406 -1.27 16.22 -24.27
C ALA A 406 -0.63 14.85 -24.48
N ALA A 407 0.13 14.67 -25.57
CA ALA A 407 0.80 13.41 -25.87
C ALA A 407 1.90 13.07 -24.86
N ILE A 408 2.83 13.99 -24.60
CA ILE A 408 3.97 13.75 -23.71
C ILE A 408 3.48 13.54 -22.27
N SER A 409 2.64 14.46 -21.76
CA SER A 409 2.17 14.39 -20.38
C SER A 409 1.22 13.21 -20.16
N GLY A 410 0.27 12.98 -21.08
CA GLY A 410 -0.66 11.86 -21.01
C GLY A 410 0.06 10.51 -21.05
N PHE A 411 1.03 10.34 -21.95
CA PHE A 411 1.84 9.12 -22.01
C PHE A 411 2.71 8.94 -20.76
N ALA A 412 3.52 9.94 -20.41
CA ALA A 412 4.49 9.81 -19.32
C ALA A 412 3.82 9.54 -17.97
N THR A 413 2.71 10.22 -17.67
CA THR A 413 2.00 10.04 -16.40
C THR A 413 1.29 8.70 -16.28
N LEU A 414 0.73 8.17 -17.38
CA LEU A 414 0.13 6.83 -17.38
C LEU A 414 1.19 5.73 -17.28
N ILE A 415 2.38 5.91 -17.89
CA ILE A 415 3.52 5.02 -17.67
C ILE A 415 3.99 5.07 -16.21
N ILE A 416 4.08 6.25 -15.60
CA ILE A 416 4.39 6.39 -14.18
C ILE A 416 3.33 5.67 -13.32
N ALA A 417 2.05 5.87 -13.61
CA ALA A 417 0.96 5.18 -12.93
C ALA A 417 1.10 3.66 -13.04
N GLN A 418 1.37 3.12 -14.23
CA GLN A 418 1.56 1.68 -14.43
C GLN A 418 2.74 1.14 -13.59
N ASN A 419 3.86 1.86 -13.51
CA ASN A 419 4.99 1.47 -12.67
C ASN A 419 4.68 1.56 -11.17
N LEU A 420 3.78 2.46 -10.76
CA LEU A 420 3.32 2.56 -9.37
C LEU A 420 2.31 1.48 -8.99
N ALA A 421 1.58 0.91 -9.96
CA ALA A 421 0.56 -0.13 -9.71
C ALA A 421 1.16 -1.51 -9.36
N GLY A 422 2.41 -1.78 -9.77
CA GLY A 422 3.02 -3.10 -9.56
C GLY A 422 2.23 -4.22 -10.24
N ASP A 423 1.70 -5.15 -9.43
CA ASP A 423 0.95 -6.33 -9.90
C ASP A 423 -0.51 -6.02 -10.31
N GLY A 424 -0.97 -4.77 -10.17
CA GLY A 424 -2.28 -4.33 -10.62
C GLY A 424 -2.90 -3.27 -9.71
N ASP A 425 -3.86 -2.52 -10.24
CA ASP A 425 -4.62 -1.57 -9.44
C ASP A 425 -5.75 -2.28 -8.68
N THR A 426 -5.51 -2.54 -7.40
CA THR A 426 -6.41 -3.30 -6.52
C THR A 426 -7.36 -2.42 -5.71
N PHE A 427 -7.51 -1.14 -6.07
CA PHE A 427 -8.31 -0.16 -5.31
C PHE A 427 -7.99 -0.20 -3.81
N THR A 428 -6.70 -0.12 -3.47
CA THR A 428 -6.17 -0.35 -2.12
C THR A 428 -6.94 0.42 -1.05
N VAL A 429 -7.08 -0.23 0.12
CA VAL A 429 -7.75 0.37 1.28
C VAL A 429 -7.02 1.65 1.65
N LEU A 430 -7.79 2.75 1.69
CA LEU A 430 -7.28 4.08 1.99
C LEU A 430 -6.90 4.16 3.47
N ALA A 431 -5.84 4.90 3.81
CA ALA A 431 -5.52 5.16 5.21
C ALA A 431 -6.73 5.81 5.90
N ALA A 432 -7.05 5.38 7.13
CA ALA A 432 -8.28 5.79 7.83
C ALA A 432 -8.44 7.32 7.93
N VAL A 433 -7.33 8.06 8.03
CA VAL A 433 -7.34 9.53 8.14
C VAL A 433 -7.72 10.23 6.83
N LEU A 434 -7.58 9.56 5.69
CA LEU A 434 -7.92 10.07 4.36
C LEU A 434 -9.36 9.72 3.94
N ASP A 435 -10.14 9.04 4.80
CA ASP A 435 -11.50 8.59 4.46
C ASP A 435 -12.56 9.71 4.51
N THR A 436 -12.18 10.95 4.83
CA THR A 436 -13.06 12.12 4.74
C THR A 436 -13.23 12.54 3.27
N GLN A 437 -14.32 12.10 2.65
CA GLN A 437 -14.60 12.35 1.22
C GLN A 437 -14.60 13.85 0.85
N PHE A 438 -15.02 14.73 1.75
CA PHE A 438 -15.05 16.17 1.52
C PHE A 438 -13.65 16.75 1.26
N TRP A 439 -12.70 16.49 2.16
CA TRP A 439 -11.34 17.01 2.06
C TRP A 439 -10.57 16.36 0.92
N LEU A 440 -10.76 15.06 0.73
CA LEU A 440 -10.19 14.33 -0.40
C LEU A 440 -10.68 14.88 -1.75
N ALA A 441 -11.96 15.25 -1.86
CA ALA A 441 -12.52 15.84 -3.07
C ALA A 441 -12.10 17.30 -3.32
N THR A 442 -11.78 18.06 -2.27
CA THR A 442 -11.51 19.50 -2.36
C THR A 442 -10.01 19.79 -2.30
N HIS A 443 -9.37 19.58 -1.15
CA HIS A 443 -7.95 19.85 -0.94
C HIS A 443 -7.07 19.10 -1.93
N VAL A 444 -7.20 17.77 -1.99
CA VAL A 444 -6.28 16.92 -2.77
C VAL A 444 -6.45 17.14 -4.27
N VAL A 445 -7.68 17.33 -4.75
CA VAL A 445 -7.94 17.68 -6.15
C VAL A 445 -7.34 19.05 -6.48
N CYS A 446 -7.55 20.06 -5.63
CA CYS A 446 -7.06 21.42 -5.83
C CYS A 446 -5.53 21.47 -5.87
N ILE A 447 -4.84 20.87 -4.90
CA ILE A 447 -3.37 20.87 -4.87
C ILE A 447 -2.79 20.11 -6.07
N THR A 448 -3.42 19.02 -6.50
CA THR A 448 -3.00 18.23 -7.67
C THR A 448 -3.20 18.99 -9.00
N LEU A 449 -4.22 19.85 -9.10
CA LEU A 449 -4.35 20.80 -10.22
C LEU A 449 -3.21 21.82 -10.22
N GLY A 450 -2.76 22.25 -9.04
CA GLY A 450 -1.56 23.08 -8.89
C GLY A 450 -0.30 22.38 -9.45
N TYR A 451 -0.10 21.11 -9.09
CA TYR A 451 1.01 20.29 -9.60
C TYR A 451 0.96 20.18 -11.13
N THR A 452 -0.24 19.90 -11.66
CA THR A 452 -0.51 19.82 -13.10
C THR A 452 -0.13 21.11 -13.80
N GLY A 453 -0.55 22.26 -13.27
CA GLY A 453 -0.23 23.57 -13.83
C GLY A 453 1.28 23.83 -13.89
N THR A 454 2.00 23.56 -12.81
CA THR A 454 3.46 23.74 -12.81
C THR A 454 4.14 22.79 -13.79
N TYR A 455 3.73 21.52 -13.87
CA TYR A 455 4.27 20.57 -14.87
C TYR A 455 4.05 21.03 -16.31
N VAL A 456 2.85 21.51 -16.64
CA VAL A 456 2.53 22.02 -17.97
C VAL A 456 3.32 23.29 -18.28
N ALA A 457 3.47 24.21 -17.31
CA ALA A 457 4.28 25.41 -17.47
C ALA A 457 5.76 25.06 -17.73
N GLY A 458 6.32 24.10 -17.01
CA GLY A 458 7.68 23.63 -17.23
C GLY A 458 7.85 22.92 -18.58
N LEU A 459 6.88 22.12 -19.02
CA LEU A 459 6.92 21.51 -20.35
C LEU A 459 6.86 22.56 -21.48
N LEU A 460 6.01 23.58 -21.34
CA LEU A 460 5.98 24.73 -22.25
C LEU A 460 7.33 25.48 -22.26
N GLY A 461 7.94 25.68 -21.09
CA GLY A 461 9.26 26.29 -20.95
C GLY A 461 10.36 25.46 -21.62
N ALA A 462 10.33 24.14 -21.44
CA ALA A 462 11.25 23.21 -22.10
C ALA A 462 11.08 23.28 -23.63
N LEU A 463 9.85 23.29 -24.13
CA LEU A 463 9.58 23.43 -25.57
C LEU A 463 10.08 24.77 -26.13
N TYR A 464 9.95 25.86 -25.37
CA TYR A 464 10.52 27.17 -25.74
C TYR A 464 12.04 27.09 -25.89
N ILE A 465 12.74 26.52 -24.89
CA ILE A 465 14.21 26.46 -24.86
C ILE A 465 14.74 25.49 -25.93
N LEU A 466 14.21 24.27 -25.98
CA LEU A 466 14.66 23.24 -26.92
C LEU A 466 14.42 23.68 -28.36
N ARG A 467 13.28 24.31 -28.68
CA ARG A 467 13.06 24.85 -30.03
C ARG A 467 13.99 26.01 -30.36
N GLY A 468 14.41 26.82 -29.39
CA GLY A 468 15.33 27.92 -29.65
C GLY A 468 16.78 27.47 -29.84
N VAL A 469 17.23 26.53 -29.02
CA VAL A 469 18.63 26.06 -29.03
C VAL A 469 18.86 25.01 -30.12
N LEU A 470 17.95 24.04 -30.27
CA LEU A 470 18.15 22.85 -31.11
C LEU A 470 17.48 22.92 -32.48
N THR A 471 16.70 23.96 -32.78
CA THR A 471 16.02 24.07 -34.08
C THR A 471 15.95 25.52 -34.58
N PRO A 472 15.78 25.76 -35.89
CA PRO A 472 15.52 27.09 -36.42
C PRO A 472 14.04 27.51 -36.31
N SER A 473 13.18 26.71 -35.67
CA SER A 473 11.72 26.83 -35.74
C SER A 473 11.10 27.87 -34.81
N LEU A 474 11.88 28.41 -33.86
CA LEU A 474 11.39 29.39 -32.89
C LEU A 474 11.31 30.80 -33.52
N SER A 475 10.18 31.09 -34.16
CA SER A 475 9.87 32.45 -34.62
C SER A 475 9.45 33.37 -33.46
N GLN A 476 9.58 34.69 -33.64
CA GLN A 476 9.17 35.68 -32.63
C GLN A 476 7.69 35.54 -32.22
N ARG A 477 6.81 35.16 -33.16
CA ARG A 477 5.39 34.90 -32.88
C ARG A 477 5.20 33.68 -31.98
N VAL A 478 5.85 32.56 -32.32
CA VAL A 478 5.76 31.31 -31.54
C VAL A 478 6.36 31.49 -30.15
N GLY A 479 7.53 32.13 -30.05
CA GLY A 479 8.19 32.44 -28.78
C GLY A 479 7.31 33.27 -27.85
N ARG A 480 6.72 34.37 -28.34
CA ARG A 480 5.80 35.20 -27.55
C ARG A 480 4.56 34.44 -27.09
N ASN A 481 3.98 33.60 -27.95
CA ASN A 481 2.81 32.79 -27.60
C ASN A 481 3.14 31.73 -26.54
N LEU A 482 4.29 31.06 -26.68
CA LEU A 482 4.80 30.12 -25.66
C LEU A 482 5.03 30.82 -24.32
N ALA A 483 5.69 31.98 -24.31
CA ALA A 483 5.92 32.73 -23.08
C ALA A 483 4.62 33.17 -22.40
N ARG A 484 3.61 33.58 -23.18
CA ARG A 484 2.26 33.88 -22.67
C ARG A 484 1.57 32.65 -22.10
N ALA A 485 1.69 31.50 -22.76
CA ALA A 485 1.15 30.24 -22.26
C ALA A 485 1.84 29.78 -20.97
N VAL A 486 3.17 29.89 -20.88
CA VAL A 486 3.94 29.62 -19.66
C VAL A 486 3.41 30.50 -18.53
N TYR A 487 3.35 31.82 -18.75
CA TYR A 487 2.88 32.76 -17.73
C TYR A 487 1.46 32.45 -17.26
N GLY A 488 0.51 32.28 -18.18
CA GLY A 488 -0.89 31.98 -17.84
C GLY A 488 -1.05 30.65 -17.10
N THR A 489 -0.28 29.63 -17.49
CA THR A 489 -0.29 28.32 -16.81
C THR A 489 0.34 28.42 -15.42
N THR A 490 1.42 29.21 -15.24
CA THR A 490 2.00 29.48 -13.92
C THR A 490 1.03 30.25 -13.01
N CYS A 491 0.21 31.17 -13.54
CA CYS A 491 -0.85 31.82 -12.76
C CYS A 491 -1.89 30.81 -12.25
N ALA A 492 -2.34 29.90 -13.12
CA ALA A 492 -3.27 28.83 -12.72
C ALA A 492 -2.63 27.90 -11.67
N ALA A 493 -1.37 27.52 -11.87
CA ALA A 493 -0.60 26.71 -10.93
C ALA A 493 -0.48 27.38 -9.56
N MET A 494 -0.17 28.68 -9.53
CA MET A 494 -0.11 29.47 -8.30
C MET A 494 -1.46 29.49 -7.58
N PHE A 495 -2.56 29.77 -8.29
CA PHE A 495 -3.90 29.79 -7.71
C PHE A 495 -4.28 28.46 -7.06
N PHE A 496 -4.19 27.36 -7.82
CA PHE A 496 -4.57 26.04 -7.33
C PHE A 496 -3.62 25.52 -6.24
N SER A 497 -2.31 25.77 -6.35
CA SER A 497 -1.36 25.35 -5.31
C SER A 497 -1.56 26.12 -4.01
N PHE A 498 -1.85 27.43 -4.08
CA PHE A 498 -2.13 28.25 -2.90
C PHE A 498 -3.44 27.82 -2.22
N VAL A 499 -4.55 27.79 -2.97
CA VAL A 499 -5.85 27.38 -2.43
C VAL A 499 -5.77 25.95 -1.90
N GLY A 500 -5.14 25.05 -2.64
CA GLY A 500 -4.88 23.68 -2.21
C GLY A 500 -4.12 23.64 -0.88
N THR A 501 -3.03 24.39 -0.73
CA THR A 501 -2.24 24.40 0.51
C THR A 501 -3.05 24.92 1.71
N VAL A 502 -3.84 25.98 1.52
CA VAL A 502 -4.72 26.51 2.58
C VAL A 502 -5.80 25.49 2.97
N LEU A 503 -6.45 24.86 1.99
CA LEU A 503 -7.42 23.79 2.26
C LEU A 503 -6.78 22.59 2.98
N GLY A 504 -5.50 22.33 2.73
CA GLY A 504 -4.74 21.29 3.40
C GLY A 504 -4.51 21.60 4.88
N GLY A 505 -4.20 22.85 5.20
CA GLY A 505 -4.09 23.29 6.59
C GLY A 505 -5.42 23.19 7.34
N LEU A 506 -6.54 23.54 6.69
CA LEU A 506 -7.88 23.37 7.28
C LEU A 506 -8.21 21.89 7.55
N TRP A 507 -7.87 21.00 6.61
CA TRP A 507 -8.01 19.55 6.80
C TRP A 507 -7.13 19.02 7.93
N ALA A 508 -5.89 19.50 8.04
CA ALA A 508 -4.97 19.12 9.11
C ALA A 508 -5.50 19.56 10.48
N ASP A 509 -6.13 20.73 10.57
CA ASP A 509 -6.77 21.21 11.79
C ASP A 509 -7.93 20.31 12.21
N ASP A 510 -8.81 19.97 11.25
CA ASP A 510 -9.95 19.07 11.45
C ASP A 510 -9.52 17.64 11.84
N SER A 511 -8.42 17.15 11.24
CA SER A 511 -7.98 15.76 11.43
C SER A 511 -7.04 15.55 12.62
N TRP A 512 -6.15 16.52 12.88
CA TRP A 512 -5.04 16.40 13.83
C TRP A 512 -5.03 17.48 14.91
N GLY A 513 -6.00 18.40 14.89
CA GLY A 513 -6.09 19.50 15.85
C GLY A 513 -5.02 20.57 15.67
N ARG A 514 -4.36 20.64 14.50
CA ARG A 514 -3.41 21.70 14.15
C ARG A 514 -3.44 22.08 12.67
N PHE A 515 -3.46 23.38 12.40
CA PHE A 515 -3.42 23.91 11.04
C PHE A 515 -2.10 23.66 10.29
N TRP A 516 -0.95 23.64 10.99
CA TRP A 516 0.37 23.48 10.38
C TRP A 516 1.39 22.90 11.37
N GLY A 517 2.39 22.17 10.89
CA GLY A 517 3.37 21.47 11.72
C GLY A 517 4.73 21.25 11.08
N TRP A 518 5.03 21.92 9.96
CA TRP A 518 6.33 21.91 9.28
C TRP A 518 6.81 20.52 8.87
N ASP A 519 5.90 19.58 8.61
CA ASP A 519 6.31 18.27 8.11
C ASP A 519 6.76 18.35 6.63
N PRO A 520 7.53 17.37 6.12
CA PRO A 520 8.07 17.43 4.77
C PRO A 520 7.04 17.65 3.65
N LYS A 521 5.80 17.17 3.81
CA LYS A 521 4.75 17.38 2.79
C LYS A 521 4.16 18.77 2.85
N GLU A 522 3.88 19.27 4.05
CA GLU A 522 3.47 20.65 4.28
C GLU A 522 4.53 21.63 3.72
N ASN A 523 5.80 21.40 4.02
CA ASN A 523 6.91 22.19 3.46
C ASN A 523 6.98 22.08 1.93
N GLY A 524 6.81 20.87 1.38
CA GLY A 524 6.78 20.67 -0.07
C GLY A 524 5.69 21.50 -0.75
N ALA A 525 4.47 21.48 -0.21
CA ALA A 525 3.35 22.27 -0.71
C ALA A 525 3.65 23.78 -0.65
N LEU A 526 4.21 24.26 0.47
CA LEU A 526 4.61 25.65 0.61
C LEU A 526 5.69 26.06 -0.40
N ILE A 527 6.71 25.22 -0.64
CA ILE A 527 7.77 25.52 -1.61
C ILE A 527 7.19 25.64 -3.02
N ILE A 528 6.20 24.83 -3.42
CA ILE A 528 5.54 24.95 -4.71
C ILE A 528 4.85 26.32 -4.85
N VAL A 529 4.11 26.75 -3.83
CA VAL A 529 3.43 28.06 -3.80
C VAL A 529 4.45 29.18 -3.92
N LEU A 530 5.48 29.18 -3.07
CA LEU A 530 6.52 30.21 -3.07
C LEU A 530 7.29 30.24 -4.40
N PHE A 531 7.57 29.08 -4.99
CA PHE A 531 8.27 29.01 -6.26
C PHE A 531 7.42 29.58 -7.40
N ASN A 532 6.16 29.18 -7.53
CA ASN A 532 5.27 29.74 -8.55
C ASN A 532 5.09 31.26 -8.37
N ALA A 533 4.96 31.75 -7.12
CA ALA A 533 4.92 33.18 -6.82
C ALA A 533 6.21 33.89 -7.26
N LEU A 534 7.37 33.31 -6.95
CA LEU A 534 8.68 33.84 -7.35
C LEU A 534 8.81 33.97 -8.87
N VAL A 535 8.39 32.96 -9.63
CA VAL A 535 8.41 33.01 -11.10
C VAL A 535 7.56 34.17 -11.63
N LEU A 536 6.36 34.35 -11.08
CA LEU A 536 5.45 35.42 -11.48
C LEU A 536 5.99 36.80 -11.10
N HIS A 537 6.53 36.97 -9.90
CA HIS A 537 7.15 38.22 -9.45
C HIS A 537 8.37 38.59 -10.28
N ALA A 538 9.29 37.63 -10.52
CA ALA A 538 10.46 37.88 -11.35
C ALA A 538 10.09 38.35 -12.77
N ARG A 539 8.96 37.86 -13.30
CA ARG A 539 8.43 38.32 -14.59
C ARG A 539 7.78 39.70 -14.48
N TRP A 540 6.96 39.94 -13.46
CA TRP A 540 6.25 41.19 -13.23
C TRP A 540 7.24 42.35 -13.04
N ASP A 541 8.26 42.16 -12.20
CA ASP A 541 9.29 43.15 -11.88
C ASP A 541 10.31 43.34 -13.01
N GLY A 542 10.16 42.59 -14.10
CA GLY A 542 11.00 42.69 -15.28
C GLY A 542 12.41 42.10 -15.14
N LEU A 543 12.72 41.44 -14.01
CA LEU A 543 13.97 40.73 -13.73
C LEU A 543 14.24 39.63 -14.76
N VAL A 544 13.19 38.94 -15.19
CA VAL A 544 13.27 37.94 -16.27
C VAL A 544 12.38 38.29 -17.46
N LYS A 545 12.94 38.13 -18.65
CA LYS A 545 12.20 38.17 -19.92
C LYS A 545 11.75 36.76 -20.32
N ASP A 546 11.28 36.57 -21.55
CA ASP A 546 10.62 35.31 -22.00
C ASP A 546 11.50 34.07 -21.79
N ARG A 547 12.81 34.21 -22.04
CA ARG A 547 13.80 33.16 -21.80
C ARG A 547 13.95 32.78 -20.32
N GLY A 548 14.06 33.78 -19.45
CA GLY A 548 14.22 33.54 -18.02
C GLY A 548 12.94 32.97 -17.41
N LEU A 549 11.77 33.43 -17.87
CA LEU A 549 10.48 32.83 -17.53
C LEU A 549 10.42 31.34 -17.92
N ALA A 550 10.84 30.99 -19.13
CA ALA A 550 10.88 29.60 -19.59
C ALA A 550 11.84 28.74 -18.73
N ALA A 551 13.02 29.25 -18.39
CA ALA A 551 14.00 28.53 -17.56
C ALA A 551 13.47 28.31 -16.13
N LEU A 552 12.89 29.34 -15.51
CA LEU A 552 12.29 29.23 -14.18
C LEU A 552 11.11 28.26 -14.17
N ALA A 553 10.26 28.27 -15.20
CA ALA A 553 9.16 27.32 -15.31
C ALA A 553 9.64 25.86 -15.37
N VAL A 554 10.72 25.57 -16.10
CA VAL A 554 11.36 24.24 -16.14
C VAL A 554 11.84 23.81 -14.76
N LEU A 555 12.45 24.71 -13.99
CA LEU A 555 12.87 24.43 -12.61
C LEU A 555 11.68 24.15 -11.68
N GLY A 556 10.49 24.68 -11.97
CA GLY A 556 9.26 24.36 -11.25
C GLY A 556 8.91 22.87 -11.28
N ASN A 557 9.25 22.16 -12.37
CA ASN A 557 9.05 20.71 -12.45
C ASN A 557 9.88 19.95 -11.40
N ILE A 558 11.07 20.43 -11.08
CA ILE A 558 11.93 19.85 -10.03
C ILE A 558 11.26 20.02 -8.67
N VAL A 559 10.76 21.22 -8.40
CA VAL A 559 10.09 21.57 -7.14
C VAL A 559 8.87 20.67 -6.89
N VAL A 560 8.00 20.52 -7.89
CA VAL A 560 6.82 19.64 -7.76
C VAL A 560 7.23 18.18 -7.64
N SER A 561 8.20 17.71 -8.41
CA SER A 561 8.63 16.30 -8.35
C SER A 561 9.26 15.95 -7.00
N TRP A 562 10.00 16.88 -6.40
CA TRP A 562 10.53 16.71 -5.05
C TRP A 562 9.39 16.68 -4.01
N SER A 563 8.44 17.61 -4.08
CA SER A 563 7.30 17.64 -3.17
C SER A 563 6.34 16.46 -3.34
N TRP A 564 6.23 15.88 -4.54
CA TRP A 564 5.29 14.80 -4.82
C TRP A 564 5.90 13.42 -4.59
N PHE A 565 7.13 13.18 -5.09
CA PHE A 565 7.84 11.90 -4.93
C PHE A 565 8.92 11.95 -3.83
N GLY A 566 9.77 12.99 -3.85
CA GLY A 566 10.95 13.09 -2.99
C GLY A 566 10.64 13.03 -1.49
N VAL A 567 9.62 13.75 -1.04
CA VAL A 567 9.22 13.78 0.38
C VAL A 567 8.75 12.42 0.90
N ASN A 568 8.22 11.53 0.04
CA ASN A 568 7.78 10.21 0.47
C ASN A 568 8.97 9.30 0.82
N GLU A 569 10.11 9.49 0.16
CA GLU A 569 11.31 8.67 0.35
C GLU A 569 12.14 9.11 1.58
N LEU A 570 11.84 10.28 2.18
CA LEU A 570 12.48 10.72 3.42
C LEU A 570 12.05 9.88 4.64
N GLY A 571 10.93 9.16 4.55
CA GLY A 571 10.46 8.24 5.58
C GLY A 571 10.13 8.85 6.95
N VAL A 572 10.01 10.18 7.02
CA VAL A 572 9.76 10.95 8.23
C VAL A 572 8.42 11.69 8.09
N GLY A 573 7.61 11.69 9.15
CA GLY A 573 6.31 12.38 9.19
C GLY A 573 5.11 11.43 9.10
N LEU A 574 3.93 11.93 9.47
CA LEU A 574 2.67 11.17 9.55
C LEU A 574 2.09 10.74 8.19
N HIS A 575 2.77 11.07 7.09
CA HIS A 575 2.28 10.91 5.72
C HIS A 575 3.10 9.95 4.83
N SER A 576 4.05 9.17 5.37
CA SER A 576 4.89 8.27 4.58
C SER A 576 4.16 6.96 4.23
N TYR A 577 3.48 6.92 3.09
CA TYR A 577 2.66 5.77 2.67
C TYR A 577 3.21 4.98 1.45
N GLY A 578 4.37 5.34 0.89
CA GLY A 578 4.86 4.69 -0.33
C GLY A 578 6.36 4.86 -0.53
N PHE A 579 7.14 3.87 -0.09
CA PHE A 579 8.55 3.73 -0.48
C PHE A 579 8.63 2.83 -1.69
N THR A 580 9.39 3.23 -2.70
CA THR A 580 9.52 2.49 -3.96
C THR A 580 10.97 2.42 -4.41
N GLU A 581 11.50 1.20 -4.51
CA GLU A 581 12.87 0.97 -5.00
C GLU A 581 13.04 1.55 -6.42
N GLY A 582 14.07 2.39 -6.62
CA GLY A 582 14.38 2.98 -7.92
C GLY A 582 13.77 4.37 -8.19
N VAL A 583 12.79 4.82 -7.40
CA VAL A 583 12.17 6.16 -7.59
C VAL A 583 13.16 7.29 -7.35
N MET A 584 14.06 7.18 -6.36
CA MET A 584 15.11 8.17 -6.13
C MET A 584 16.07 8.32 -7.31
N LEU A 585 16.43 7.22 -8.00
CA LEU A 585 17.27 7.28 -9.19
C LEU A 585 16.53 7.95 -10.35
N ALA A 586 15.28 7.56 -10.58
CA ALA A 586 14.43 8.15 -11.62
C ALA A 586 14.19 9.65 -11.37
N LEU A 587 13.94 10.05 -10.11
CA LEU A 587 13.81 11.45 -9.71
C LEU A 587 15.12 12.20 -9.93
N GLY A 588 16.27 11.64 -9.54
CA GLY A 588 17.58 12.23 -9.77
C GLY A 588 17.86 12.46 -11.25
N ALA A 589 17.59 11.47 -12.11
CA ALA A 589 17.73 11.58 -13.56
C ALA A 589 16.77 12.63 -14.14
N PHE A 590 15.53 12.67 -13.67
CA PHE A 590 14.56 13.70 -14.05
C PHE A 590 15.05 15.10 -13.67
N CYS A 591 15.48 15.32 -12.43
CA CYS A 591 16.02 16.60 -11.96
C CYS A 591 17.23 17.03 -12.78
N ALA A 592 18.17 16.12 -13.06
CA ALA A 592 19.33 16.39 -13.91
C ALA A 592 18.91 16.83 -15.33
N SER A 593 17.89 16.17 -15.92
CA SER A 593 17.35 16.55 -17.23
C SER A 593 16.76 17.97 -17.23
N GLN A 594 15.99 18.33 -16.19
CA GLN A 594 15.39 19.65 -16.08
C GLN A 594 16.45 20.73 -15.86
N LEU A 595 17.47 20.47 -15.04
CA LEU A 595 18.62 21.35 -14.84
C LEU A 595 19.40 21.58 -16.15
N ALA A 596 19.64 20.51 -16.93
CA ALA A 596 20.29 20.62 -18.23
C ALA A 596 19.48 21.49 -19.21
N ILE A 597 18.16 21.31 -19.25
CA ILE A 597 17.26 22.14 -20.08
C ILE A 597 17.28 23.60 -19.62
N ALA A 598 17.18 23.87 -18.31
CA ALA A 598 17.25 25.22 -17.78
C ALA A 598 18.61 25.89 -18.09
N ALA A 599 19.71 25.14 -17.98
CA ALA A 599 21.06 25.61 -18.31
C ALA A 599 21.20 25.98 -19.80
N MET A 600 20.60 25.19 -20.71
CA MET A 600 20.51 25.55 -22.14
C MET A 600 19.78 26.89 -22.35
N GLY A 601 18.75 27.17 -21.53
CA GLY A 601 18.03 28.43 -21.52
C GLY A 601 18.90 29.66 -21.19
N CYS A 602 20.03 29.44 -20.49
CA CYS A 602 20.99 30.46 -20.08
C CYS A 602 22.10 30.71 -21.12
N LEU A 603 22.21 29.90 -22.17
CA LEU A 603 23.23 30.08 -23.22
C LEU A 603 23.14 31.48 -23.88
N PRO A 604 24.27 32.08 -24.31
CA PRO A 604 24.25 33.36 -25.03
C PRO A 604 23.29 33.33 -26.22
N ARG A 605 22.61 34.44 -26.53
CA ARG A 605 21.64 34.51 -27.66
C ARG A 605 22.26 34.07 -28.98
N GLN A 606 23.52 34.44 -29.21
CA GLN A 606 24.28 34.02 -30.38
C GLN A 606 24.50 32.51 -30.49
N SER A 607 24.28 31.72 -29.43
CA SER A 607 24.39 30.26 -29.46
C SER A 607 23.06 29.57 -29.80
N TRP A 608 21.96 30.31 -29.86
CA TRP A 608 20.64 29.76 -30.21
C TRP A 608 20.54 29.62 -31.72
N TRP A 609 20.28 28.41 -32.22
CA TRP A 609 20.14 28.17 -33.65
C TRP A 609 19.00 29.01 -34.24
N SER A 610 17.88 29.17 -33.53
CA SER A 610 16.78 30.00 -34.01
C SER A 610 17.16 31.47 -34.22
N GLU A 611 18.00 32.03 -33.36
CA GLU A 611 18.44 33.43 -33.48
C GLU A 611 19.39 33.60 -34.67
N ARG A 612 20.35 32.68 -34.86
CA ARG A 612 21.23 32.68 -36.03
C ARG A 612 20.43 32.58 -37.33
N ALA A 613 19.51 31.61 -37.40
CA ALA A 613 18.70 31.40 -38.59
C ALA A 613 17.76 32.59 -38.91
N ASN A 614 17.28 33.30 -37.88
CA ASN A 614 16.50 34.52 -38.09
C ASN A 614 17.38 35.69 -38.55
N ALA A 615 18.60 35.82 -38.03
CA ALA A 615 19.55 36.84 -38.46
C ALA A 615 19.98 36.63 -39.93
N ASP A 616 20.27 35.39 -40.33
CA ASP A 616 20.62 35.05 -41.72
C ASP A 616 19.46 35.36 -42.69
N LYS A 617 18.21 35.12 -42.26
CA LYS A 617 17.00 35.48 -43.03
C LYS A 617 16.81 36.99 -43.17
N GLN A 618 17.15 37.76 -42.15
CA GLN A 618 17.08 39.23 -42.22
C GLN A 618 18.15 39.79 -43.14
N ALA A 619 19.40 39.31 -43.02
CA ALA A 619 20.50 39.74 -43.88
C ALA A 619 20.29 39.40 -45.37
N SER A 620 19.68 38.25 -45.67
CA SER A 620 19.32 37.87 -47.05
C SER A 620 18.14 38.66 -47.62
N ALA A 621 17.21 39.12 -46.77
CA ALA A 621 16.12 40.00 -47.18
C ALA A 621 16.60 41.43 -47.52
N GLU A 622 17.60 41.94 -46.80
CA GLU A 622 18.19 43.26 -47.04
C GLU A 622 19.10 43.33 -48.28
N THR A 623 19.59 42.18 -48.76
CA THR A 623 20.51 42.07 -49.90
C THR A 623 19.82 41.68 -51.21
N SER A 624 18.51 41.41 -51.21
CA SER A 624 17.75 41.13 -52.43
C SER A 624 17.42 42.44 -53.16
N PRO A 625 17.92 42.67 -54.39
CA PRO A 625 17.64 43.90 -55.11
C PRO A 625 16.15 43.99 -55.44
N VAL A 626 15.53 45.11 -55.07
CA VAL A 626 14.22 45.51 -55.58
C VAL A 626 14.34 45.57 -57.10
N GLY A 627 13.70 44.62 -57.81
CA GLY A 627 13.65 44.63 -59.26
C GLY A 627 13.02 45.94 -59.76
N PRO A 628 13.49 46.53 -60.88
CA PRO A 628 12.98 47.81 -61.36
C PRO A 628 11.50 47.69 -61.73
N ALA A 629 10.76 48.74 -61.38
CA ALA A 629 9.31 48.90 -61.39
C ALA A 629 8.65 48.75 -62.77
#